data_AF-A0A8J7YSU4-F1
#
_entry.id   AF-A0A8J7YSU4-F1
#
_cell.length_a   1.000
_cell.length_b   1.000
_cell.length_c   1.000
_cell.angle_alpha   90.00
_cell.angle_beta   90.00
_cell.angle_gamma   90.00
#
_symmetry.space_group_name_H-M   'P 1'
#
loop_
_entity.id
_entity.type
_entity.pdbx_description
1 polymer ?
#
loop_
_entity_poly.entity_id
_entity_poly.type
_entity_poly.pdbx_seq_one_letter_code
_entity_poly.pdbx_strand_id
1 'polypeptide(L)'
;DDENDKGIKDKGDDKSRKDDEYAKGRKDKGDNKGKKDDEYAKGRKDKKDNKNNDKDNKDIYAVHLTTVNKLAYEINEDKLENLNEKIYTYSARISGDFDKESYPADVDLKISVGAQVMLLNNEANGRWVNGSIGKIKKFGYDGENDRDVIFVKLSNGNLVDVVPHKWEIFHFYYDNEKKTIATEILGKFVQYPLKLAWAITIHKSQGKTFDKVVVDLRRAAFAPGQIYVALSRCRTLEGISLTKPIKKGHIFMDWRIVKFMTSYQYKLSENEMSMEGKIKMIKKAIKEKLYLEMTYLKANDEKSRRIIKPYAVGKKEYLGRKFDGVEGYCFKRKEDRMFRVDRILEMKIVDKS
;
A
#
# COMPACT_ATOMS: atom_id res chain seq x y z
N ASP A 1 -31.66 -40.89 7.35
CA ASP A 1 -30.45 -41.73 7.33
C ASP A 1 -29.27 -40.78 7.40
N ASP A 2 -29.13 -40.05 8.52
CA ASP A 2 -28.52 -40.51 9.79
C ASP A 2 -27.03 -40.85 9.55
N GLU A 3 -26.03 -40.36 10.26
CA GLU A 3 -25.92 -39.53 11.47
C GLU A 3 -24.42 -39.22 11.65
N ASN A 4 -24.10 -38.24 12.50
CA ASN A 4 -22.85 -38.11 13.29
C ASN A 4 -21.57 -37.53 12.62
N ASP A 5 -20.81 -36.59 13.22
CA ASP A 5 -20.91 -35.86 14.50
C ASP A 5 -19.77 -34.79 14.56
N LYS A 6 -19.95 -33.77 15.43
CA LYS A 6 -18.99 -32.80 16.00
C LYS A 6 -18.30 -31.82 15.03
N GLY A 7 -18.52 -30.51 15.06
CA GLY A 7 -18.83 -29.64 16.20
C GLY A 7 -17.57 -29.11 16.87
N ILE A 8 -16.86 -28.16 16.25
CA ILE A 8 -15.88 -27.31 16.95
C ILE A 8 -16.34 -25.86 16.82
N LYS A 9 -17.00 -25.40 17.90
CA LYS A 9 -17.19 -23.98 18.21
C LYS A 9 -15.83 -23.40 18.58
N ASP A 10 -15.28 -22.56 17.71
CA ASP A 10 -14.11 -21.75 18.06
C ASP A 10 -14.57 -20.58 18.96
N LYS A 11 -14.70 -20.88 20.25
CA LYS A 11 -14.73 -19.88 21.33
C LYS A 11 -13.31 -19.78 21.86
N GLY A 12 -12.63 -18.70 21.51
CA GLY A 12 -11.26 -18.42 21.94
C GLY A 12 -10.97 -16.93 22.06
N ASP A 13 -11.47 -16.35 23.16
CA ASP A 13 -10.86 -15.26 23.94
C ASP A 13 -10.43 -13.94 23.26
N ASP A 14 -11.41 -13.08 23.00
CA ASP A 14 -11.24 -11.63 22.84
C ASP A 14 -11.11 -10.90 24.21
N LYS A 15 -10.06 -11.24 24.98
CA LYS A 15 -9.71 -10.58 26.25
C LYS A 15 -8.20 -10.34 26.41
N SER A 16 -7.60 -9.58 25.50
CA SER A 16 -6.25 -9.02 25.73
C SER A 16 -6.06 -7.63 25.10
N ARG A 17 -6.98 -6.72 25.38
CA ARG A 17 -6.83 -5.28 25.07
C ARG A 17 -6.90 -4.43 26.32
N LYS A 18 -6.13 -4.78 27.35
CA LYS A 18 -5.92 -3.94 28.54
C LYS A 18 -4.48 -3.45 28.55
N ASP A 19 -4.33 -2.14 28.64
CA ASP A 19 -3.09 -1.41 28.48
C ASP A 19 -1.98 -1.88 29.43
N ASP A 20 -0.85 -2.32 28.85
CA ASP A 20 0.36 -2.81 29.56
C ASP A 20 1.18 -1.70 30.27
N GLU A 21 0.66 -0.47 30.30
CA GLU A 21 1.28 0.68 30.95
C GLU A 21 0.43 1.07 32.18
N TYR A 22 0.78 0.54 33.36
CA TYR A 22 0.02 0.80 34.59
C TYR A 22 0.47 2.11 35.25
N ALA A 23 -0.50 3.00 35.52
CA ALA A 23 -0.30 4.16 36.37
C ALA A 23 -0.27 3.72 37.84
N LYS A 24 0.64 4.28 38.63
CA LYS A 24 0.62 4.07 40.10
C LYS A 24 -0.42 5.02 40.71
N GLY A 25 -1.46 4.44 41.31
CA GLY A 25 -2.57 5.21 41.88
C GLY A 25 -2.14 6.13 43.03
N ARG A 26 -2.43 7.43 42.87
CA ARG A 26 -2.68 8.37 43.97
C ARG A 26 -4.13 8.82 43.86
N LYS A 27 -4.92 8.62 44.91
CA LYS A 27 -6.28 9.14 45.06
C LYS A 27 -6.19 10.62 45.42
N ASP A 28 -6.93 11.48 44.70
CA ASP A 28 -7.97 12.33 45.30
C ASP A 28 -8.74 13.15 44.25
N LYS A 29 -9.98 13.47 44.64
CA LYS A 29 -11.14 13.91 43.88
C LYS A 29 -11.11 15.38 43.45
N GLY A 30 -11.92 15.73 42.43
CA GLY A 30 -12.37 17.11 42.20
C GLY A 30 -13.11 17.30 40.88
N ASP A 31 -14.44 17.29 40.94
CA ASP A 31 -15.39 17.64 39.89
C ASP A 31 -15.22 19.09 39.37
N ASN A 32 -15.61 19.39 38.12
CA ASN A 32 -16.88 20.06 37.78
C ASN A 32 -16.93 20.59 36.32
N LYS A 33 -18.18 20.78 35.89
CA LYS A 33 -18.79 21.10 34.57
C LYS A 33 -18.44 22.44 33.90
N GLY A 34 -18.73 22.47 32.58
CA GLY A 34 -19.13 23.63 31.77
C GLY A 34 -18.82 23.37 30.29
N LYS A 35 -19.73 22.90 29.42
CA LYS A 35 -20.88 23.55 28.73
C LYS A 35 -20.55 24.90 28.04
N LYS A 36 -21.00 24.98 26.77
CA LYS A 36 -21.27 26.15 25.90
C LYS A 36 -20.07 26.66 25.06
N ASP A 37 -20.15 26.97 23.75
CA ASP A 37 -21.26 27.25 22.83
C ASP A 37 -20.90 26.86 21.37
N ASP A 38 -21.90 26.38 20.63
CA ASP A 38 -21.93 26.30 19.15
C ASP A 38 -22.73 27.50 18.64
N GLU A 39 -22.14 28.36 17.80
CA GLU A 39 -22.84 29.12 16.75
C GLU A 39 -21.81 29.93 15.94
N TYR A 40 -21.80 29.77 14.61
CA TYR A 40 -21.90 30.87 13.64
C TYR A 40 -22.01 30.27 12.24
N ALA A 41 -23.12 30.60 11.57
CA ALA A 41 -23.55 30.12 10.27
C ALA A 41 -23.16 31.08 9.13
N LYS A 42 -23.09 30.53 7.91
CA LYS A 42 -23.28 31.19 6.58
C LYS A 42 -22.24 32.28 6.23
N GLY A 43 -21.62 32.34 5.06
CA GLY A 43 -21.97 31.87 3.72
C GLY A 43 -21.59 33.00 2.78
N ARG A 44 -20.77 32.74 1.75
CA ARG A 44 -20.61 33.64 0.60
C ARG A 44 -20.33 32.80 -0.65
N LYS A 45 -21.34 32.77 -1.52
CA LYS A 45 -21.23 32.41 -2.93
C LYS A 45 -20.73 33.67 -3.63
N ASP A 46 -19.64 33.58 -4.37
CA ASP A 46 -19.35 34.49 -5.47
C ASP A 46 -18.85 33.68 -6.67
N LYS A 47 -19.69 33.71 -7.72
CA LYS A 47 -19.37 33.34 -9.10
C LYS A 47 -18.71 34.54 -9.76
N LYS A 48 -17.75 34.25 -10.66
CA LYS A 48 -17.10 35.09 -11.72
C LYS A 48 -15.57 35.01 -11.55
N ASP A 49 -14.72 34.76 -12.53
CA ASP A 49 -14.85 34.82 -13.99
C ASP A 49 -13.89 33.83 -14.66
N ASN A 50 -14.32 33.38 -15.82
CA ASN A 50 -13.58 32.59 -16.79
C ASN A 50 -12.45 33.44 -17.41
N LYS A 51 -11.19 33.12 -17.11
CA LYS A 51 -10.04 33.58 -17.90
C LYS A 51 -9.11 32.40 -18.17
N ASN A 52 -9.06 32.06 -19.45
CA ASN A 52 -8.09 31.17 -20.08
C ASN A 52 -6.68 31.42 -19.53
N ASN A 53 -6.12 30.40 -18.88
CA ASN A 53 -4.69 30.25 -18.68
C ASN A 53 -4.26 28.95 -19.37
N ASP A 54 -4.17 29.00 -20.71
CA ASP A 54 -3.46 28.01 -21.54
C ASP A 54 -1.94 28.18 -21.39
N LYS A 55 -1.45 28.03 -20.16
CA LYS A 55 -0.02 27.94 -19.84
C LYS A 55 0.15 26.97 -18.68
N ASP A 56 0.10 25.68 -19.04
CA ASP A 56 0.70 24.51 -18.37
C ASP A 56 -0.08 23.23 -18.70
N ASN A 57 -0.31 22.95 -19.99
CA ASN A 57 -0.88 21.66 -20.40
C ASN A 57 0.24 20.60 -20.45
N LYS A 58 0.88 20.35 -19.31
CA LYS A 58 1.51 19.04 -19.09
C LYS A 58 0.38 18.05 -19.22
N ASP A 59 0.37 17.22 -20.27
CA ASP A 59 -0.61 16.15 -20.46
C ASP A 59 -0.74 15.39 -19.13
N ILE A 60 -1.86 15.60 -18.42
CA ILE A 60 -2.10 14.98 -17.12
C ILE A 60 -2.54 13.53 -17.37
N TYR A 61 -1.62 12.60 -17.19
CA TYR A 61 -1.88 11.16 -17.24
C TYR A 61 -2.45 10.66 -15.90
N ALA A 62 -3.66 11.11 -15.56
CA ALA A 62 -4.33 10.61 -14.36
C ALA A 62 -4.77 9.14 -14.56
N VAL A 63 -4.51 8.30 -13.57
CA VAL A 63 -4.88 6.88 -13.59
C VAL A 63 -5.90 6.59 -12.48
N HIS A 64 -7.05 6.06 -12.85
CA HIS A 64 -8.05 5.56 -11.92
C HIS A 64 -7.60 4.20 -11.38
N LEU A 65 -7.42 4.11 -10.07
CA LEU A 65 -7.10 2.88 -9.37
C LEU A 65 -8.38 2.28 -8.79
N THR A 66 -8.82 1.17 -9.36
CA THR A 66 -10.07 0.50 -8.98
C THR A 66 -9.82 -0.77 -8.17
N THR A 67 -10.79 -1.20 -7.37
CA THR A 67 -10.66 -2.45 -6.59
C THR A 67 -10.87 -3.71 -7.43
N VAL A 68 -11.58 -3.64 -8.56
CA VAL A 68 -11.94 -4.80 -9.40
C VAL A 68 -11.80 -4.53 -10.90
N ASN A 69 -11.49 -5.57 -11.68
CA ASN A 69 -11.26 -5.46 -13.14
C ASN A 69 -12.48 -4.90 -13.89
N LYS A 70 -13.70 -5.34 -13.53
CA LYS A 70 -14.94 -4.88 -14.19
C LYS A 70 -15.06 -3.35 -14.21
N LEU A 71 -14.79 -2.70 -13.08
CA LEU A 71 -14.88 -1.24 -12.97
C LEU A 71 -13.77 -0.53 -13.76
N ALA A 72 -12.57 -1.11 -13.84
CA ALA A 72 -11.51 -0.56 -14.69
C ALA A 72 -11.88 -0.67 -16.18
N TYR A 73 -12.49 -1.79 -16.58
CA TYR A 73 -12.97 -1.99 -17.94
C TYR A 73 -14.06 -0.99 -18.31
N GLU A 74 -15.10 -0.82 -17.47
CA GLU A 74 -16.18 0.17 -17.68
C GLU A 74 -15.62 1.59 -17.87
N ILE A 75 -14.72 2.05 -16.99
CA ILE A 75 -14.11 3.38 -17.12
C ILE A 75 -13.29 3.52 -18.41
N ASN A 76 -12.58 2.47 -18.83
CA ASN A 76 -11.77 2.50 -20.03
C ASN A 76 -12.62 2.53 -21.30
N GLU A 77 -13.68 1.72 -21.40
CA GLU A 77 -14.61 1.76 -22.54
C GLU A 77 -15.30 3.13 -22.61
N ASP A 78 -15.86 3.62 -21.48
CA ASP A 78 -16.49 4.94 -21.42
C ASP A 78 -15.53 6.03 -21.92
N LYS A 79 -14.26 6.00 -21.49
CA LYS A 79 -13.25 6.98 -21.91
C LYS A 79 -12.85 6.84 -23.36
N LEU A 80 -12.79 5.62 -23.89
CA LEU A 80 -12.47 5.35 -25.29
C LEU A 80 -13.60 5.88 -26.21
N GLU A 81 -14.85 5.58 -25.87
CA GLU A 81 -16.03 6.02 -26.64
C GLU A 81 -16.14 7.55 -26.67
N ASN A 82 -15.87 8.20 -25.53
CA ASN A 82 -15.91 9.67 -25.41
C ASN A 82 -14.82 10.41 -26.18
N LEU A 83 -13.84 9.72 -26.79
CA LEU A 83 -12.88 10.37 -27.68
C LEU A 83 -13.52 10.81 -29.00
N ASN A 84 -14.65 10.21 -29.40
CA ASN A 84 -15.30 10.47 -30.69
C ASN A 84 -14.37 10.30 -31.90
N GLU A 85 -13.37 9.42 -31.77
CA GLU A 85 -12.38 9.08 -32.79
C GLU A 85 -12.66 7.68 -33.34
N LYS A 86 -12.13 7.37 -34.53
CA LYS A 86 -12.24 6.01 -35.09
C LYS A 86 -11.59 4.99 -34.15
N ILE A 87 -12.36 3.97 -33.76
CA ILE A 87 -11.87 2.84 -32.96
C ILE A 87 -11.26 1.80 -33.91
N TYR A 88 -10.04 1.39 -33.59
CA TYR A 88 -9.30 0.29 -34.21
C TYR A 88 -9.31 -0.89 -33.26
N THR A 89 -9.53 -2.09 -33.80
CA THR A 89 -9.51 -3.34 -33.04
C THR A 89 -8.40 -4.23 -33.59
N TYR A 90 -7.48 -4.65 -32.72
CA TYR A 90 -6.39 -5.56 -33.03
C TYR A 90 -6.59 -6.88 -32.29
N SER A 91 -6.81 -7.97 -33.03
CA SER A 91 -6.96 -9.30 -32.44
C SER A 91 -5.62 -10.02 -32.31
N ALA A 92 -5.39 -10.62 -31.15
CA ALA A 92 -4.16 -11.34 -30.84
C ALA A 92 -4.03 -12.62 -31.68
N ARG A 93 -2.79 -12.96 -32.05
CA ARG A 93 -2.48 -14.28 -32.63
C ARG A 93 -2.00 -15.20 -31.51
N ILE A 94 -2.74 -16.27 -31.27
CA ILE A 94 -2.53 -17.19 -30.14
C ILE A 94 -2.25 -18.58 -30.71
N SER A 95 -1.22 -19.25 -30.20
CA SER A 95 -0.87 -20.63 -30.58
C SER A 95 -0.44 -21.42 -29.37
N GLY A 96 -0.83 -22.70 -29.28
CA GLY A 96 -0.62 -23.53 -28.10
C GLY A 96 -1.88 -23.63 -27.23
N ASP A 97 -1.82 -24.41 -26.16
CA ASP A 97 -2.95 -24.67 -25.27
C ASP A 97 -2.64 -24.13 -23.88
N PHE A 98 -3.36 -23.07 -23.48
CA PHE A 98 -3.20 -22.44 -22.19
C PHE A 98 -4.43 -21.61 -21.82
N ASP A 99 -4.66 -21.53 -20.51
CA ASP A 99 -5.80 -20.83 -19.92
C ASP A 99 -5.83 -19.34 -20.29
N LYS A 100 -7.04 -18.82 -20.52
CA LYS A 100 -7.27 -17.39 -20.85
C LYS A 100 -6.79 -16.46 -19.75
N GLU A 101 -6.81 -16.92 -18.51
CA GLU A 101 -6.32 -16.23 -17.33
C GLU A 101 -4.81 -15.95 -17.38
N SER A 102 -4.07 -16.72 -18.18
CA SER A 102 -2.63 -16.58 -18.39
C SER A 102 -2.27 -15.56 -19.48
N TYR A 103 -3.26 -14.98 -20.16
CA TYR A 103 -3.00 -14.07 -21.27
C TYR A 103 -2.31 -12.78 -20.79
N PRO A 104 -1.19 -12.38 -21.41
CA PRO A 104 -0.41 -11.24 -20.95
C PRO A 104 -1.03 -9.88 -21.34
N ALA A 105 -1.91 -9.87 -22.34
CA ALA A 105 -2.59 -8.69 -22.87
C ALA A 105 -4.01 -9.04 -23.34
N ASP A 106 -4.78 -8.03 -23.71
CA ASP A 106 -6.15 -8.19 -24.21
C ASP A 106 -6.14 -8.93 -25.56
N VAL A 107 -7.05 -9.90 -25.72
CA VAL A 107 -7.21 -10.64 -26.99
C VAL A 107 -7.62 -9.68 -28.09
N ASP A 108 -8.66 -8.89 -27.84
CA ASP A 108 -9.11 -7.84 -28.75
C ASP A 108 -8.76 -6.48 -28.14
N LEU A 109 -7.68 -5.88 -28.64
CA LEU A 109 -7.24 -4.56 -28.21
C LEU A 109 -8.00 -3.49 -29.00
N LYS A 110 -8.94 -2.82 -28.34
CA LYS A 110 -9.66 -1.65 -28.87
C LYS A 110 -8.96 -0.35 -28.48
N ILE A 111 -8.60 0.47 -29.45
CA ILE A 111 -7.87 1.72 -29.25
C ILE A 111 -8.20 2.76 -30.32
N SER A 112 -7.99 4.04 -30.01
CA SER A 112 -8.20 5.16 -30.94
C SER A 112 -7.15 6.25 -30.72
N VAL A 113 -7.07 7.22 -31.64
CA VAL A 113 -6.20 8.40 -31.46
C VAL A 113 -6.64 9.14 -30.19
N GLY A 114 -5.67 9.57 -29.39
CA GLY A 114 -5.93 10.20 -28.08
C GLY A 114 -6.11 9.22 -26.93
N ALA A 115 -6.23 7.92 -27.19
CA ALA A 115 -6.37 6.92 -26.13
C ALA A 115 -5.17 6.89 -25.18
N GLN A 116 -5.43 6.92 -23.87
CA GLN A 116 -4.40 6.75 -22.85
C GLN A 116 -4.11 5.26 -22.69
N VAL A 117 -2.87 4.88 -22.96
CA VAL A 117 -2.42 3.49 -22.98
C VAL A 117 -1.24 3.27 -22.05
N MET A 118 -1.10 2.03 -21.58
CA MET A 118 0.05 1.56 -20.79
C MET A 118 0.76 0.46 -21.57
N LEU A 119 2.09 0.52 -21.60
CA LEU A 119 2.94 -0.47 -22.24
C LEU A 119 3.15 -1.68 -21.33
N LEU A 120 3.03 -2.88 -21.89
CA LEU A 120 2.94 -4.15 -21.13
C LEU A 120 4.24 -4.95 -21.08
N ASN A 121 5.27 -4.53 -21.79
CA ASN A 121 6.58 -5.19 -21.85
C ASN A 121 7.72 -4.18 -21.64
N ASN A 122 8.93 -4.70 -21.50
CA ASN A 122 10.15 -3.90 -21.58
C ASN A 122 10.65 -3.95 -23.03
N GLU A 123 10.98 -2.80 -23.59
CA GLU A 123 11.58 -2.73 -24.93
C GLU A 123 13.09 -2.92 -24.86
N ALA A 124 13.65 -3.60 -25.86
CA ALA A 124 15.06 -4.03 -25.85
C ALA A 124 16.05 -2.87 -25.76
N ASN A 125 15.74 -1.73 -26.41
CA ASN A 125 16.57 -0.53 -26.41
C ASN A 125 16.21 0.42 -25.25
N GLY A 126 15.33 0.02 -24.33
CA GLY A 126 14.94 0.80 -23.17
C GLY A 126 14.11 2.05 -23.50
N ARG A 127 13.51 2.15 -24.70
CA ARG A 127 12.64 3.28 -25.06
C ARG A 127 11.42 3.40 -24.14
N TRP A 128 10.98 2.25 -23.60
CA TRP A 128 9.99 2.16 -22.54
C TRP A 128 10.21 0.92 -21.67
N VAL A 129 9.61 0.95 -20.48
CA VAL A 129 9.52 -0.19 -19.56
C VAL A 129 8.06 -0.55 -19.28
N ASN A 130 7.80 -1.76 -18.78
CA ASN A 130 6.46 -2.22 -18.43
C ASN A 130 5.82 -1.28 -17.40
N GLY A 131 4.68 -0.69 -17.78
CA GLY A 131 3.97 0.31 -16.99
C GLY A 131 4.18 1.74 -17.47
N SER A 132 5.01 1.98 -18.48
CA SER A 132 5.10 3.30 -19.12
C SER A 132 3.74 3.69 -19.67
N ILE A 133 3.31 4.93 -19.43
CA ILE A 133 2.03 5.46 -19.87
C ILE A 133 2.26 6.47 -20.99
N GLY A 134 1.36 6.48 -21.97
CA GLY A 134 1.33 7.49 -23.01
C GLY A 134 -0.05 7.65 -23.61
N LYS A 135 -0.16 8.54 -24.59
CA LYS A 135 -1.35 8.71 -25.44
C LYS A 135 -1.04 8.34 -26.87
N ILE A 136 -1.93 7.61 -27.52
CA ILE A 136 -1.82 7.34 -28.97
C ILE A 136 -1.92 8.67 -29.71
N LYS A 137 -0.97 8.95 -30.60
CA LYS A 137 -0.95 10.14 -31.45
C LYS A 137 -1.40 9.88 -32.86
N LYS A 138 -1.03 8.74 -33.43
CA LYS A 138 -1.45 8.33 -34.77
C LYS A 138 -1.22 6.83 -34.98
N PHE A 139 -1.91 6.30 -35.98
CA PHE A 139 -1.65 4.99 -36.56
C PHE A 139 -0.90 5.20 -37.88
N GLY A 140 0.09 4.37 -38.16
CA GLY A 140 0.84 4.35 -39.41
C GLY A 140 0.99 2.93 -39.92
N TYR A 141 1.71 2.80 -41.04
CA TYR A 141 1.93 1.53 -41.72
C TYR A 141 3.41 1.37 -42.04
N ASP A 142 3.96 0.21 -41.72
CA ASP A 142 5.31 -0.24 -42.08
C ASP A 142 5.16 -1.16 -43.30
N GLY A 143 5.35 -0.59 -44.48
CA GLY A 143 5.17 -1.29 -45.76
C GLY A 143 6.24 -2.35 -46.04
N GLU A 144 7.40 -2.28 -45.39
CA GLU A 144 8.45 -3.31 -45.54
C GLU A 144 8.07 -4.60 -44.81
N ASN A 145 7.45 -4.47 -43.63
CA ASN A 145 7.07 -5.61 -42.79
C ASN A 145 5.57 -5.94 -42.84
N ASP A 146 4.82 -5.29 -43.73
CA ASP A 146 3.38 -5.48 -43.95
C ASP A 146 2.57 -5.44 -42.64
N ARG A 147 2.75 -4.37 -41.87
CA ARG A 147 2.13 -4.24 -40.54
C ARG A 147 1.78 -2.81 -40.16
N ASP A 148 0.76 -2.68 -39.34
CA ASP A 148 0.44 -1.43 -38.67
C ASP A 148 1.52 -1.04 -37.64
N VAL A 149 1.63 0.26 -37.39
CA VAL A 149 2.52 0.85 -36.38
C VAL A 149 1.74 1.86 -35.56
N ILE A 150 1.77 1.73 -34.23
CA ILE A 150 1.06 2.62 -33.31
C ILE A 150 2.06 3.62 -32.73
N PHE A 151 1.87 4.91 -32.97
CA PHE A 151 2.72 5.96 -32.43
C PHE A 151 2.16 6.47 -31.11
N VAL A 152 2.88 6.25 -30.01
CA VAL A 152 2.49 6.63 -28.64
C VAL A 152 3.40 7.74 -28.14
N LYS A 153 2.82 8.87 -27.72
CA LYS A 153 3.55 9.90 -26.98
C LYS A 153 3.53 9.55 -25.50
N LEU A 154 4.68 9.15 -24.97
CA LEU A 154 4.87 8.77 -23.58
C LEU A 154 4.80 9.99 -22.65
N SER A 155 4.60 9.74 -21.36
CA SER A 155 4.55 10.78 -20.33
C SER A 155 5.85 11.57 -20.16
N ASN A 156 7.00 10.97 -20.51
CA ASN A 156 8.29 11.65 -20.56
C ASN A 156 8.45 12.56 -21.80
N GLY A 157 7.45 12.61 -22.69
CA GLY A 157 7.45 13.44 -23.90
C GLY A 157 7.90 12.72 -25.17
N ASN A 158 8.55 11.56 -25.05
CA ASN A 158 9.07 10.81 -26.19
C ASN A 158 7.94 10.24 -27.04
N LEU A 159 8.06 10.34 -28.36
CA LEU A 159 7.20 9.64 -29.30
C LEU A 159 7.85 8.30 -29.66
N VAL A 160 7.14 7.21 -29.45
CA VAL A 160 7.63 5.85 -29.76
C VAL A 160 6.69 5.15 -30.74
N ASP A 161 7.26 4.44 -31.69
CA ASP A 161 6.58 3.45 -32.54
C ASP A 161 6.46 2.12 -31.80
N VAL A 162 5.25 1.59 -31.73
CA VAL A 162 4.91 0.34 -31.06
C VAL A 162 4.39 -0.64 -32.11
N VAL A 163 5.03 -1.81 -32.13
CA VAL A 163 4.72 -2.94 -33.01
C VAL A 163 4.32 -4.16 -32.19
N PRO A 164 3.72 -5.21 -32.80
CA PRO A 164 3.35 -6.42 -32.07
C PRO A 164 4.53 -7.06 -31.36
N HIS A 165 4.30 -7.50 -30.12
CA HIS A 165 5.26 -8.22 -29.29
C HIS A 165 4.80 -9.67 -29.12
N LYS A 166 5.76 -10.59 -29.05
CA LYS A 166 5.54 -12.02 -28.84
C LYS A 166 5.91 -12.39 -27.40
N TRP A 167 4.93 -12.85 -26.64
CA TRP A 167 5.15 -13.51 -25.35
C TRP A 167 5.20 -15.03 -25.55
N GLU A 168 6.08 -15.69 -24.80
CA GLU A 168 6.12 -17.14 -24.67
C GLU A 168 5.53 -17.51 -23.31
N ILE A 169 4.57 -18.43 -23.31
CA ILE A 169 3.88 -18.90 -22.10
C ILE A 169 4.52 -20.22 -21.70
N PHE A 170 4.99 -20.27 -20.44
CA PHE A 170 5.78 -21.38 -19.92
C PHE A 170 4.98 -22.21 -18.91
N HIS A 171 5.11 -23.53 -18.97
CA HIS A 171 4.70 -24.44 -17.90
C HIS A 171 5.94 -24.90 -17.12
N PHE A 172 5.83 -24.86 -15.80
CA PHE A 172 6.87 -25.38 -14.91
C PHE A 172 6.42 -26.73 -14.37
N TYR A 173 7.22 -27.76 -14.61
CA TYR A 173 6.96 -29.10 -14.10
C TYR A 173 8.20 -29.60 -13.34
N TYR A 174 7.98 -30.52 -12.40
CA TYR A 174 9.07 -31.15 -11.67
C TYR A 174 9.56 -32.37 -12.45
N ASP A 175 10.81 -32.32 -12.92
CA ASP A 175 11.48 -33.43 -13.57
C ASP A 175 11.99 -34.39 -12.48
N ASN A 176 11.30 -35.53 -12.32
CA ASN A 176 11.63 -36.53 -11.30
C ASN A 176 13.00 -37.19 -11.52
N GLU A 177 13.46 -37.29 -12.77
CA GLU A 177 14.75 -37.91 -13.10
C GLU A 177 15.90 -36.97 -12.73
N LYS A 178 15.77 -35.70 -13.12
CA LYS A 178 16.81 -34.69 -12.87
C LYS A 178 16.70 -34.06 -11.49
N LYS A 179 15.60 -34.29 -10.77
CA LYS A 179 15.26 -33.65 -9.49
C LYS A 179 15.33 -32.12 -9.56
N THR A 180 14.89 -31.57 -10.68
CA THR A 180 14.89 -30.12 -10.95
C THR A 180 13.53 -29.66 -11.45
N ILE A 181 13.26 -28.36 -11.31
CA ILE A 181 12.13 -27.74 -11.98
C ILE A 181 12.56 -27.50 -13.44
N ALA A 182 11.85 -28.13 -14.36
CA ALA A 182 12.01 -27.94 -15.79
C ALA A 182 10.92 -26.98 -16.32
N THR A 183 11.11 -26.49 -17.54
CA THR A 183 10.21 -25.53 -18.17
C THR A 183 10.00 -25.89 -19.62
N GLU A 184 8.75 -25.88 -20.07
CA GLU A 184 8.38 -26.05 -21.46
C GLU A 184 7.50 -24.89 -21.95
N ILE A 185 7.54 -24.61 -23.25
CA ILE A 185 6.70 -23.58 -23.86
C ILE A 185 5.34 -24.21 -24.18
N LEU A 186 4.29 -23.79 -23.45
CA LEU A 186 2.90 -24.18 -23.74
C LEU A 186 2.36 -23.50 -24.99
N GLY A 187 2.81 -22.28 -25.24
CA GLY A 187 2.26 -21.47 -26.30
C GLY A 187 2.91 -20.13 -26.49
N LYS A 188 2.40 -19.40 -27.48
CA LYS A 188 2.83 -18.07 -27.87
C LYS A 188 1.61 -17.18 -27.98
N PHE A 189 1.76 -15.95 -27.53
CA PHE A 189 0.76 -14.89 -27.63
C PHE A 189 1.40 -13.72 -28.35
N VAL A 190 0.82 -13.25 -29.47
CA VAL A 190 1.33 -12.11 -30.23
C VAL A 190 0.28 -11.03 -30.30
N GLN A 191 0.62 -9.84 -29.81
CA GLN A 191 -0.27 -8.68 -29.75
C GLN A 191 0.55 -7.39 -29.57
N TYR A 192 -0.02 -6.23 -29.88
CA TYR A 192 0.57 -4.96 -29.44
C TYR A 192 0.68 -4.93 -27.90
N PRO A 193 1.85 -4.58 -27.32
CA PRO A 193 2.05 -4.55 -25.88
C PRO A 193 1.42 -3.30 -25.26
N LEU A 194 0.13 -3.11 -25.48
CA LEU A 194 -0.66 -1.97 -25.03
C LEU A 194 -1.93 -2.45 -24.32
N LYS A 195 -2.37 -1.69 -23.32
CA LYS A 195 -3.77 -1.71 -22.86
C LYS A 195 -4.24 -0.29 -22.58
N LEU A 196 -5.56 -0.10 -22.57
CA LEU A 196 -6.16 1.13 -22.05
C LEU A 196 -5.81 1.34 -20.57
N ALA A 197 -5.48 2.58 -20.25
CA ALA A 197 -4.86 2.94 -18.98
C ALA A 197 -5.44 4.21 -18.35
N TRP A 198 -6.67 4.61 -18.69
CA TRP A 198 -7.39 5.56 -17.85
C TRP A 198 -7.74 4.95 -16.51
N ALA A 199 -8.02 3.63 -16.47
CA ALA A 199 -8.23 2.88 -15.26
C ALA A 199 -7.47 1.55 -15.26
N ILE A 200 -6.92 1.20 -14.10
CA ILE A 200 -6.33 -0.11 -13.80
C ILE A 200 -6.76 -0.55 -12.41
N THR A 201 -6.65 -1.84 -12.12
CA THR A 201 -6.87 -2.31 -10.75
C THR A 201 -5.69 -1.96 -9.85
N ILE A 202 -5.97 -1.77 -8.56
CA ILE A 202 -4.96 -1.57 -7.53
C ILE A 202 -3.93 -2.71 -7.56
N HIS A 203 -4.36 -3.95 -7.80
CA HIS A 203 -3.45 -5.08 -7.95
C HIS A 203 -2.48 -4.92 -9.14
N LYS A 204 -2.96 -4.54 -10.32
CA LYS A 204 -2.12 -4.30 -11.51
C LYS A 204 -1.27 -3.02 -11.41
N SER A 205 -1.55 -2.16 -10.44
CA SER A 205 -0.74 -0.97 -10.12
C SER A 205 0.46 -1.28 -9.23
N GLN A 206 0.53 -2.47 -8.61
CA GLN A 206 1.59 -2.82 -7.68
C GLN A 206 2.98 -2.73 -8.32
N GLY A 207 3.92 -2.10 -7.63
CA GLY A 207 5.27 -1.85 -8.14
C GLY A 207 5.38 -0.68 -9.13
N LYS A 208 4.26 -0.05 -9.51
CA LYS A 208 4.24 1.13 -10.40
C LYS A 208 4.15 2.43 -9.60
N THR A 209 4.62 3.51 -10.20
CA THR A 209 4.60 4.86 -9.63
C THR A 209 3.95 5.81 -10.64
N PHE A 210 3.01 6.62 -10.18
CA PHE A 210 2.27 7.59 -10.98
C PHE A 210 2.38 8.99 -10.38
N ASP A 211 2.18 10.00 -11.21
CA ASP A 211 2.18 11.40 -10.77
C ASP A 211 0.79 11.85 -10.33
N LYS A 212 -0.28 11.30 -10.92
CA LYS A 212 -1.67 11.59 -10.58
C LYS A 212 -2.51 10.32 -10.56
N VAL A 213 -3.20 10.07 -9.45
CA VAL A 213 -4.08 8.91 -9.28
C VAL A 213 -5.44 9.32 -8.77
N VAL A 214 -6.48 8.67 -9.28
CA VAL A 214 -7.83 8.76 -8.75
C VAL A 214 -8.16 7.43 -8.10
N VAL A 215 -8.20 7.39 -6.77
CA VAL A 215 -8.53 6.16 -6.04
C VAL A 215 -10.06 5.98 -6.06
N ASP A 216 -10.50 4.99 -6.82
CA ASP A 216 -11.91 4.63 -6.95
C ASP A 216 -12.30 3.57 -5.91
N LEU A 217 -13.04 4.01 -4.90
CA LEU A 217 -13.56 3.18 -3.81
C LEU A 217 -15.08 3.00 -3.90
N ARG A 218 -15.67 3.08 -5.11
CA ARG A 218 -17.09 2.75 -5.31
C ARG A 218 -17.43 1.36 -4.78
N ARG A 219 -16.52 0.41 -4.98
CA ARG A 219 -16.50 -0.90 -4.31
C ARG A 219 -15.46 -0.87 -3.19
N ALA A 220 -15.86 -1.33 -2.00
CA ALA A 220 -14.99 -1.33 -0.82
C ALA A 220 -13.72 -2.16 -1.05
N ALA A 221 -12.63 -1.76 -0.41
CA ALA A 221 -11.43 -2.57 -0.34
C ALA A 221 -11.74 -3.89 0.40
N PHE A 222 -11.27 -5.00 -0.16
CA PHE A 222 -11.57 -6.35 0.33
C PHE A 222 -10.32 -7.16 0.67
N ALA A 223 -9.12 -6.66 0.32
CA ALA A 223 -7.85 -7.29 0.64
C ALA A 223 -7.04 -6.45 1.64
N PRO A 224 -6.34 -7.09 2.61
CA PRO A 224 -5.47 -6.38 3.53
C PRO A 224 -4.41 -5.55 2.80
N GLY A 225 -4.18 -4.31 3.24
CA GLY A 225 -3.19 -3.41 2.64
C GLY A 225 -3.56 -2.85 1.26
N GLN A 226 -4.71 -3.18 0.67
CA GLN A 226 -5.10 -2.71 -0.66
C GLN A 226 -5.17 -1.18 -0.76
N ILE A 227 -5.71 -0.50 0.26
CA ILE A 227 -5.72 0.98 0.33
C ILE A 227 -4.30 1.55 0.41
N TYR A 228 -3.43 0.92 1.21
CA TYR A 228 -2.03 1.32 1.30
C TYR A 228 -1.31 1.20 -0.06
N VAL A 229 -1.54 0.11 -0.79
CA VAL A 229 -1.02 -0.06 -2.15
C VAL A 229 -1.49 1.08 -3.05
N ALA A 230 -2.80 1.36 -3.07
CA ALA A 230 -3.37 2.41 -3.91
C ALA A 230 -2.79 3.80 -3.63
N LEU A 231 -2.73 4.20 -2.34
CA LEU A 231 -2.22 5.50 -1.93
C LEU A 231 -0.71 5.63 -2.19
N SER A 232 0.05 4.56 -1.97
CA SER A 232 1.51 4.56 -2.19
C SER A 232 1.93 4.54 -3.66
N ARG A 233 1.00 4.47 -4.62
CA ARG A 233 1.34 4.56 -6.05
C ARG A 233 1.60 5.99 -6.50
N CYS A 234 1.12 6.99 -5.76
CA CYS A 234 1.30 8.39 -6.14
C CYS A 234 2.56 8.98 -5.49
N ARG A 235 3.32 9.76 -6.24
CA ARG A 235 4.53 10.44 -5.72
C ARG A 235 4.23 11.49 -4.66
N THR A 236 3.13 12.21 -4.83
CA THR A 236 2.77 13.35 -3.99
C THR A 236 1.33 13.21 -3.50
N LEU A 237 1.03 13.83 -2.36
CA LEU A 237 -0.32 13.82 -1.80
C LEU A 237 -1.29 14.61 -2.69
N GLU A 238 -0.82 15.70 -3.29
CA GLU A 238 -1.56 16.57 -4.21
C GLU A 238 -1.95 15.84 -5.50
N GLY A 239 -1.20 14.80 -5.88
CA GLY A 239 -1.52 13.94 -7.01
C GLY A 239 -2.63 12.92 -6.72
N ILE A 240 -3.09 12.79 -5.47
CA ILE A 240 -4.11 11.83 -5.07
C ILE A 240 -5.48 12.49 -5.04
N SER A 241 -6.44 11.93 -5.77
CA SER A 241 -7.86 12.25 -5.66
C SER A 241 -8.64 11.04 -5.20
N LEU A 242 -9.62 11.23 -4.31
CA LEU A 242 -10.48 10.16 -3.81
C LEU A 242 -11.90 10.35 -4.34
N THR A 243 -12.46 9.31 -4.95
CA THR A 243 -13.88 9.33 -5.38
C THR A 243 -14.86 9.33 -4.20
N LYS A 244 -14.45 8.78 -3.06
CA LYS A 244 -15.20 8.74 -1.80
C LYS A 244 -14.24 8.83 -0.60
N PRO A 245 -14.68 9.33 0.55
CA PRO A 245 -13.86 9.34 1.77
C PRO A 245 -13.42 7.93 2.20
N ILE A 246 -12.16 7.78 2.62
CA ILE A 246 -11.65 6.54 3.23
C ILE A 246 -12.20 6.43 4.65
N LYS A 247 -12.86 5.32 4.95
CA LYS A 247 -13.35 5.01 6.31
C LYS A 247 -12.34 4.11 7.03
N LYS A 248 -12.36 4.13 8.37
CA LYS A 248 -11.49 3.27 9.20
C LYS A 248 -11.62 1.79 8.84
N GLY A 249 -12.82 1.31 8.53
CA GLY A 249 -13.07 -0.08 8.13
C GLY A 249 -12.43 -0.48 6.79
N HIS A 250 -11.99 0.46 5.95
CA HIS A 250 -11.24 0.15 4.72
C HIS A 250 -9.75 -0.11 4.99
N ILE A 251 -9.26 0.21 6.20
CA ILE A 251 -7.87 0.09 6.59
C ILE A 251 -7.75 -1.12 7.51
N PHE A 252 -7.37 -2.26 6.93
CA PHE A 252 -7.13 -3.49 7.67
C PHE A 252 -5.87 -4.19 7.16
N MET A 253 -5.27 -4.94 8.06
CA MET A 253 -4.00 -5.64 7.87
C MET A 253 -4.17 -7.11 8.22
N ASP A 254 -3.32 -7.96 7.64
CA ASP A 254 -3.22 -9.35 8.05
C ASP A 254 -2.44 -9.42 9.38
N TRP A 255 -3.09 -9.93 10.43
CA TRP A 255 -2.50 -10.05 11.77
C TRP A 255 -1.25 -10.93 11.81
N ARG A 256 -1.10 -11.88 10.88
CA ARG A 256 0.12 -12.69 10.77
C ARG A 256 1.33 -11.83 10.39
N ILE A 257 1.12 -10.85 9.51
CA ILE A 257 2.16 -9.89 9.11
C ILE A 257 2.48 -8.93 10.25
N VAL A 258 1.46 -8.43 10.97
CA VAL A 258 1.68 -7.58 12.15
C VAL A 258 2.53 -8.32 13.18
N LYS A 259 2.14 -9.56 13.52
CA LYS A 259 2.88 -10.40 14.48
C LYS A 259 4.31 -10.65 14.03
N PHE A 260 4.52 -10.99 12.75
CA PHE A 260 5.85 -11.18 12.19
C PHE A 260 6.71 -9.92 12.31
N MET A 261 6.18 -8.77 11.90
CA MET A 261 6.89 -7.48 11.96
C MET A 261 7.23 -7.09 13.39
N THR A 262 6.30 -7.29 14.33
CA THR A 262 6.53 -7.04 15.76
C THR A 262 7.62 -7.96 16.32
N SER A 263 7.54 -9.27 16.07
CA SER A 263 8.59 -10.22 16.50
C SER A 263 9.95 -9.89 15.89
N TYR A 264 9.99 -9.48 14.62
CA TYR A 264 11.22 -9.07 13.95
C TYR A 264 11.81 -7.79 14.56
N GLN A 265 10.98 -6.80 14.91
CA GLN A 265 11.44 -5.59 15.61
C GLN A 265 12.04 -5.90 16.97
N TYR A 266 11.46 -6.82 17.74
CA TYR A 266 12.07 -7.27 18.99
C TYR A 266 13.43 -7.95 18.76
N LYS A 267 13.55 -8.76 17.71
CA LYS A 267 14.83 -9.38 17.34
C LYS A 267 15.89 -8.35 16.96
N LEU A 268 15.53 -7.34 16.16
CA LEU A 268 16.45 -6.24 15.82
C LEU A 268 16.88 -5.47 17.06
N SER A 269 15.94 -5.13 17.94
CA SER A 269 16.21 -4.45 19.20
C SER A 269 17.16 -5.26 20.11
N GLU A 270 16.95 -6.58 20.22
CA GLU A 270 17.81 -7.45 21.02
C GLU A 270 19.24 -7.54 20.45
N ASN A 271 19.38 -7.53 19.12
CA ASN A 271 20.68 -7.49 18.45
C ASN A 271 21.41 -6.15 18.67
N GLU A 272 20.69 -5.02 18.67
CA GLU A 272 21.26 -3.69 18.92
C GLU A 272 21.64 -3.50 20.40
N MET A 273 20.76 -3.91 21.30
CA MET A 273 20.97 -3.84 22.74
C MET A 273 20.23 -4.98 23.41
N SER A 274 21.00 -5.93 23.95
CA SER A 274 20.43 -7.06 24.67
C SER A 274 19.57 -6.61 25.84
N MET A 275 18.67 -7.47 26.29
CA MET A 275 17.84 -7.25 27.47
C MET A 275 18.69 -6.87 28.70
N GLU A 276 19.83 -7.52 28.90
CA GLU A 276 20.78 -7.21 29.96
C GLU A 276 21.42 -5.82 29.77
N GLY A 277 21.79 -5.47 28.53
CA GLY A 277 22.28 -4.15 28.17
C GLY A 277 21.27 -3.04 28.48
N LYS A 278 20.00 -3.25 28.16
CA LYS A 278 18.90 -2.31 28.49
C LYS A 278 18.79 -2.12 30.01
N ILE A 279 18.77 -3.21 30.77
CA ILE A 279 18.71 -3.14 32.24
C ILE A 279 19.93 -2.40 32.81
N LYS A 280 21.14 -2.64 32.29
CA LYS A 280 22.36 -1.96 32.72
C LYS A 280 22.28 -0.45 32.44
N MET A 281 21.78 -0.04 31.28
CA MET A 281 21.57 1.37 30.95
C MET A 281 20.54 2.03 31.87
N ILE A 282 19.42 1.34 32.16
CA ILE A 282 18.40 1.85 33.08
C ILE A 282 18.98 2.03 34.48
N LYS A 283 19.73 1.05 34.99
CA LYS A 283 20.42 1.15 36.30
C LYS A 283 21.39 2.33 36.34
N LYS A 284 22.15 2.56 35.25
CA LYS A 284 23.03 3.73 35.12
C LYS A 284 22.23 5.04 35.20
N ALA A 285 21.14 5.15 34.44
CA ALA A 285 20.29 6.34 34.44
C ALA A 285 19.66 6.62 35.81
N ILE A 286 19.25 5.58 36.55
CA ILE A 286 18.75 5.73 37.93
C ILE A 286 19.85 6.26 38.86
N LYS A 287 21.05 5.66 38.82
CA LYS A 287 22.19 6.03 39.67
C LYS A 287 22.64 7.47 39.43
N GLU A 288 22.72 7.87 38.17
CA GLU A 288 23.20 9.18 37.73
C GLU A 288 22.08 10.23 37.64
N LYS A 289 20.83 9.86 37.97
CA LYS A 289 19.62 10.72 37.90
C LYS A 289 19.37 11.30 36.49
N LEU A 290 19.71 10.54 35.46
CA LEU A 290 19.58 10.91 34.04
C LEU A 290 18.20 10.53 33.50
N TYR A 291 17.88 11.04 32.30
CA TYR A 291 16.63 10.76 31.60
C TYR A 291 16.87 9.74 30.49
N LEU A 292 15.83 8.97 30.18
CA LEU A 292 15.84 8.01 29.08
C LEU A 292 14.85 8.43 28.01
N GLU A 293 15.34 8.65 26.80
CA GLU A 293 14.49 8.66 25.60
C GLU A 293 14.38 7.22 25.09
N MET A 294 13.15 6.76 24.85
CA MET A 294 12.89 5.41 24.36
C MET A 294 11.79 5.36 23.29
N THR A 295 11.96 4.45 22.35
CA THR A 295 10.91 4.02 21.42
C THR A 295 10.22 2.80 22.02
N TYR A 296 9.00 2.98 22.53
CA TYR A 296 8.24 1.93 23.22
C TYR A 296 7.13 1.36 22.32
N LEU A 297 7.04 0.03 22.23
CA LEU A 297 5.96 -0.65 21.50
C LEU A 297 4.80 -0.95 22.45
N LYS A 298 3.65 -0.33 22.21
CA LYS A 298 2.43 -0.57 22.99
C LYS A 298 1.82 -1.94 22.67
N ALA A 299 0.83 -2.36 23.47
CA ALA A 299 0.10 -3.61 23.28
C ALA A 299 -0.65 -3.71 21.93
N ASN A 300 -1.01 -2.57 21.35
CA ASN A 300 -1.67 -2.46 20.05
C ASN A 300 -0.68 -2.34 18.88
N ASP A 301 0.59 -2.72 19.08
CA ASP A 301 1.69 -2.60 18.11
C ASP A 301 1.98 -1.16 17.63
N GLU A 302 1.47 -0.15 18.36
CA GLU A 302 1.75 1.25 18.08
C GLU A 302 3.08 1.66 18.74
N LYS A 303 4.06 2.06 17.91
CA LYS A 303 5.29 2.68 18.40
C LYS A 303 4.97 4.02 19.01
N SER A 304 5.60 4.34 20.13
CA SER A 304 5.52 5.69 20.64
C SER A 304 6.76 6.09 21.42
N ARG A 305 7.28 7.26 21.07
CA ARG A 305 8.45 7.85 21.74
C ARG A 305 8.07 8.36 23.13
N ARG A 306 8.97 8.18 24.09
CA ARG A 306 8.82 8.57 25.49
C ARG A 306 10.12 9.15 26.00
N ILE A 307 10.00 10.11 26.90
CA ILE A 307 11.07 10.52 27.80
C ILE A 307 10.61 10.17 29.21
N ILE A 308 11.43 9.43 29.94
CA ILE A 308 11.16 9.05 31.33
C ILE A 308 12.31 9.45 32.24
N LYS A 309 11.99 9.77 33.50
CA LYS A 309 12.96 9.79 34.59
C LYS A 309 12.82 8.48 35.38
N PRO A 310 13.67 7.47 35.12
CA PRO A 310 13.57 6.18 35.79
C PRO A 310 13.98 6.31 37.26
N TYR A 311 13.34 5.55 38.14
CA TYR A 311 13.74 5.46 39.55
C TYR A 311 13.79 4.03 40.09
N ALA A 312 13.20 3.06 39.39
CA ALA A 312 13.32 1.64 39.76
C ALA A 312 13.31 0.74 38.52
N VAL A 313 14.03 -0.38 38.58
CA VAL A 313 14.01 -1.44 37.57
C VAL A 313 14.16 -2.81 38.22
N GLY A 314 13.41 -3.80 37.75
CA GLY A 314 13.54 -5.18 38.23
C GLY A 314 12.36 -6.06 37.83
N LYS A 315 12.32 -7.28 38.34
CA LYS A 315 11.22 -8.22 38.07
C LYS A 315 9.90 -7.71 38.66
N LYS A 316 8.87 -7.77 37.85
CA LYS A 316 7.49 -7.39 38.14
C LYS A 316 6.56 -8.53 37.74
N GLU A 317 5.36 -8.51 38.28
CA GLU A 317 4.32 -9.48 37.97
C GLU A 317 3.00 -8.75 37.70
N TYR A 318 2.35 -9.11 36.61
CA TYR A 318 1.01 -8.61 36.28
C TYR A 318 0.18 -9.73 35.65
N LEU A 319 -1.03 -9.94 36.19
CA LEU A 319 -1.93 -11.04 35.78
C LEU A 319 -1.22 -12.40 35.64
N GLY A 320 -0.37 -12.73 36.62
CA GLY A 320 0.39 -13.99 36.67
C GLY A 320 1.56 -14.11 35.69
N ARG A 321 1.90 -13.03 34.96
CA ARG A 321 3.07 -13.00 34.05
C ARG A 321 4.19 -12.17 34.66
N LYS A 322 5.37 -12.78 34.77
CA LYS A 322 6.60 -12.12 35.24
C LYS A 322 7.33 -11.46 34.07
N PHE A 323 7.85 -10.25 34.28
CA PHE A 323 8.62 -9.48 33.30
C PHE A 323 9.57 -8.51 34.00
N ASP A 324 10.62 -8.03 33.33
CA ASP A 324 11.43 -6.92 33.83
C ASP A 324 10.76 -5.59 33.50
N GLY A 325 10.46 -4.81 34.53
CA GLY A 325 9.80 -3.52 34.41
C GLY A 325 10.71 -2.38 34.88
N VAL A 326 10.67 -1.26 34.17
CA VAL A 326 11.21 0.03 34.62
C VAL A 326 10.07 0.94 35.06
N GLU A 327 10.21 1.53 36.23
CA GLU A 327 9.29 2.52 36.78
C GLU A 327 9.95 3.89 36.66
N GLY A 328 9.18 4.86 36.18
CA GLY A 328 9.66 6.21 36.00
C GLY A 328 8.55 7.22 35.75
N TYR A 329 8.86 8.48 36.00
CA TYR A 329 7.95 9.58 35.66
C TYR A 329 7.96 9.79 34.15
N CYS A 330 6.80 9.69 33.50
CA CYS A 330 6.64 9.79 32.06
C CYS A 330 6.23 11.20 31.65
N PHE A 331 7.12 11.94 30.99
CA PHE A 331 6.89 13.34 30.64
C PHE A 331 5.77 13.53 29.61
N LYS A 332 5.56 12.56 28.71
CA LYS A 332 4.47 12.60 27.74
C LYS A 332 3.09 12.45 28.39
N ARG A 333 3.00 11.71 29.49
CA ARG A 333 1.73 11.41 30.19
C ARG A 333 1.54 12.24 31.46
N LYS A 334 2.60 12.88 31.96
CA LYS A 334 2.64 13.65 33.20
C LYS A 334 2.24 12.83 34.44
N GLU A 335 2.65 11.57 34.47
CA GLU A 335 2.35 10.65 35.58
C GLU A 335 3.46 9.58 35.73
N ASP A 336 3.50 8.94 36.89
CA ASP A 336 4.36 7.78 37.15
C ASP A 336 3.81 6.53 36.46
N ARG A 337 4.66 5.88 35.67
CA ARG A 337 4.27 4.68 34.92
C ARG A 337 5.32 3.59 35.01
N MET A 338 4.86 2.37 34.76
CA MET A 338 5.70 1.20 34.56
C MET A 338 5.75 0.84 33.08
N PHE A 339 6.95 0.53 32.59
CA PHE A 339 7.20 0.06 31.24
C PHE A 339 7.91 -1.28 31.25
N ARG A 340 7.42 -2.20 30.44
CA ARG A 340 8.06 -3.49 30.17
C ARG A 340 9.37 -3.30 29.39
N VAL A 341 10.50 -3.74 29.94
CA VAL A 341 11.82 -3.53 29.31
C VAL A 341 11.93 -4.28 27.98
N ASP A 342 11.32 -5.46 27.86
CA ASP A 342 11.28 -6.25 26.62
C ASP A 342 10.54 -5.54 25.47
N ARG A 343 9.73 -4.53 25.79
CA ARG A 343 8.99 -3.72 24.81
C ARG A 343 9.65 -2.39 24.43
N ILE A 344 10.82 -2.12 24.99
CA ILE A 344 11.64 -0.97 24.63
C ILE A 344 12.45 -1.38 23.40
N LEU A 345 12.12 -0.80 22.24
CA LEU A 345 12.79 -1.10 20.97
C LEU A 345 14.14 -0.39 20.87
N GLU A 346 14.19 0.87 21.29
CA GLU A 346 15.38 1.71 21.26
C GLU A 346 15.42 2.51 22.56
N MET A 347 16.62 2.79 23.07
CA MET A 347 16.80 3.58 24.28
C MET A 347 18.14 4.30 24.26
N LYS A 348 18.12 5.57 24.69
CA LYS A 348 19.34 6.34 24.94
C LYS A 348 19.16 7.24 26.15
N ILE A 349 20.29 7.59 26.76
CA ILE A 349 20.35 8.61 27.79
C ILE A 349 20.22 9.99 27.13
N VAL A 350 19.43 10.87 27.73
CA VAL A 350 19.29 12.26 27.30
C VAL A 350 19.42 13.20 28.50
N ASP A 351 19.97 14.38 28.24
CA ASP A 351 19.95 15.48 29.20
C ASP A 351 18.58 16.17 29.15
N LYS A 352 18.15 16.74 30.28
CA LYS A 352 16.92 17.51 30.34
C LYS A 352 17.12 18.81 29.55
N SER A 353 16.67 18.85 28.30
CA SER A 353 16.48 20.11 27.56
C SER A 353 15.31 20.87 28.15
#